data_AF-A0A2E7CL71-F1
#
_entry.id   AF-A0A2E7CL71-F1
#
_cell.length_a   1.000
_cell.length_b   1.000
_cell.length_c   1.000
_cell.angle_alpha   90.00
_cell.angle_beta   90.00
_cell.angle_gamma   90.00
#
_symmetry.space_group_name_H-M   'P 1'
#
loop_
_entity.id
_entity.type
_entity.pdbx_description
1 polymer ?
#
loop_
_entity_poly.entity_id
_entity_poly.type
_entity_poly.pdbx_seq_one_letter_code
_entity_poly.pdbx_strand_id
1 'polypeptide(L)'
;MLKVITELGISSERIVTVSEKEFTVGDLYRGSLLSSYMNPYTNKSSYSSTNDLPWSLQALASWSPPQLSWKAENGEKMHMDDLTLFTAIVLSKETEQLQRAMYAGASFVKDGKGIFKYTCGGAHLLQGVLHAYANGFGNEKVGKILAIQNELHYYRFPIELKIYDDLMNMLPEKKIALLLQRLKFVGHFLETSAKLIALGEFPPRPEHQKMLLGAADQLTLTVEALRQENLFMNVSQSKRLTEQQKMDIIGDSSHALYGLELITGNRILFIH
;
A
#
# COMPACT_ATOMS: atom_id res chain seq x y z
N MET A 1 -1.37 11.00 -7.74
CA MET A 1 -2.67 11.72 -7.86
C MET A 1 -3.77 10.82 -8.43
N LEU A 2 -3.58 10.22 -9.62
CA LEU A 2 -4.62 9.38 -10.25
C LEU A 2 -5.15 8.25 -9.36
N LYS A 3 -4.30 7.53 -8.62
CA LYS A 3 -4.71 6.49 -7.66
C LYS A 3 -5.77 6.96 -6.66
N VAL A 4 -5.63 8.17 -6.11
CA VAL A 4 -6.60 8.71 -5.14
C VAL A 4 -7.92 9.04 -5.84
N ILE A 5 -7.86 9.57 -7.06
CA ILE A 5 -9.05 9.90 -7.86
C ILE A 5 -9.85 8.64 -8.18
N THR A 6 -9.17 7.56 -8.60
CA THR A 6 -9.83 6.29 -8.92
C THR A 6 -10.40 5.62 -7.66
N GLU A 7 -9.67 5.62 -6.53
CA GLU A 7 -10.17 5.08 -5.27
C GLU A 7 -11.37 5.84 -4.70
N LEU A 8 -11.48 7.15 -4.95
CA LEU A 8 -12.63 7.94 -4.53
C LEU A 8 -13.85 7.76 -5.45
N GLY A 9 -13.74 6.96 -6.52
CA GLY A 9 -14.82 6.74 -7.48
C GLY A 9 -15.16 7.99 -8.30
N ILE A 10 -14.20 8.92 -8.46
CA ILE A 10 -14.42 10.11 -9.28
C ILE A 10 -14.50 9.67 -10.74
N SER A 11 -15.60 10.01 -11.40
CA SER A 11 -15.83 9.68 -12.81
C SER A 11 -14.70 10.19 -13.73
N SER A 12 -14.33 9.38 -14.74
CA SER A 12 -13.42 9.78 -15.82
C SER A 12 -13.88 11.04 -16.54
N GLU A 13 -15.19 11.28 -16.59
CA GLU A 13 -15.80 12.44 -17.28
C GLU A 13 -15.78 13.72 -16.43
N ARG A 14 -15.28 13.67 -15.19
CA ARG A 14 -15.19 14.84 -14.33
C ARG A 14 -14.24 15.87 -14.95
N ILE A 15 -14.77 17.06 -15.24
CA ILE A 15 -13.98 18.19 -15.72
C ILE A 15 -13.17 18.80 -14.57
N VAL A 16 -11.91 19.13 -14.87
CA VAL A 16 -10.96 19.85 -14.03
C VAL A 16 -10.31 20.96 -14.83
N THR A 17 -10.15 22.14 -14.23
CA THR A 17 -9.50 23.28 -14.87
C THR A 17 -8.03 23.34 -14.45
N VAL A 18 -7.13 23.33 -15.42
CA VAL A 18 -5.67 23.46 -15.20
C VAL A 18 -5.17 24.59 -16.09
N SER A 19 -4.65 25.66 -15.46
CA SER A 19 -4.14 26.84 -16.17
C SER A 19 -5.14 27.37 -17.21
N GLU A 20 -6.38 27.60 -16.77
CA GLU A 20 -7.51 28.13 -17.59
C GLU A 20 -7.98 27.21 -18.73
N LYS A 21 -7.45 25.98 -18.83
CA LYS A 21 -7.92 24.97 -19.79
C LYS A 21 -8.70 23.87 -19.09
N GLU A 22 -9.76 23.42 -19.73
CA GLU A 22 -10.56 22.29 -19.26
C GLU A 22 -9.94 20.98 -19.72
N PHE A 23 -9.81 20.05 -18.78
CA PHE A 23 -9.42 18.67 -19.01
C PHE A 23 -10.40 17.76 -18.28
N THR A 24 -10.46 16.50 -18.68
CA THR A 24 -11.16 15.47 -17.91
C THR A 24 -10.18 14.71 -17.04
N VAL A 25 -10.69 14.09 -15.98
CA VAL A 25 -9.94 13.07 -15.23
C VAL A 25 -9.49 11.91 -16.16
N GLY A 26 -10.28 11.58 -17.18
CA GLY A 26 -9.91 10.62 -18.23
C GLY A 26 -8.67 11.03 -19.01
N ASP A 27 -8.42 12.33 -19.23
CA ASP A 27 -7.20 12.81 -19.87
C ASP A 27 -5.97 12.57 -18.99
N LEU A 28 -6.11 12.72 -17.68
CA LEU A 28 -5.04 12.34 -16.73
C LEU A 28 -4.75 10.84 -16.78
N TYR A 29 -5.78 9.99 -16.88
CA TYR A 29 -5.61 8.55 -17.07
C TYR A 29 -4.87 8.22 -18.37
N ARG A 30 -5.32 8.79 -19.50
CA ARG A 30 -4.67 8.58 -20.82
C ARG A 30 -3.21 9.03 -20.79
N GLY A 31 -2.93 10.20 -20.22
CA GLY A 31 -1.57 10.71 -20.04
C GLY A 31 -0.73 9.75 -19.20
N SER A 32 -1.27 9.28 -18.07
CA SER A 32 -0.59 8.33 -17.17
C SER A 32 -0.31 7.00 -17.87
N LEU A 33 -1.25 6.50 -18.68
CA LEU A 33 -1.08 5.27 -19.47
C LEU A 33 0.06 5.45 -20.48
N LEU A 34 0.04 6.52 -21.28
CA LEU A 34 1.04 6.80 -22.30
C LEU A 34 2.45 7.02 -21.72
N SER A 35 2.56 7.62 -20.54
CA SER A 35 3.83 7.82 -19.84
C SER A 35 4.31 6.58 -19.08
N SER A 36 3.46 5.57 -18.89
CA SER A 36 3.81 4.36 -18.14
C SER A 36 4.44 3.32 -19.07
N TYR A 37 5.73 3.05 -18.90
CA TYR A 37 6.43 2.01 -19.64
C TYR A 37 7.46 1.30 -18.79
N MET A 38 7.74 0.07 -19.19
CA MET A 38 8.82 -0.74 -18.64
C MET A 38 9.28 -1.76 -19.66
N ASN A 39 10.59 -1.82 -19.87
CA ASN A 39 11.24 -2.81 -20.70
C ASN A 39 12.19 -3.64 -19.82
N PRO A 40 11.81 -4.88 -19.45
CA PRO A 40 12.62 -5.73 -18.58
C PRO A 40 13.92 -6.20 -19.25
N TYR A 41 13.99 -6.22 -20.59
CA TYR A 41 15.19 -6.63 -21.33
C TYR A 41 16.28 -5.56 -21.32
N THR A 42 15.89 -4.28 -21.36
CA THR A 42 16.83 -3.16 -21.33
C THR A 42 16.94 -2.51 -19.95
N ASN A 43 16.15 -2.97 -18.98
CA ASN A 43 15.99 -2.37 -17.66
C ASN A 43 15.64 -0.86 -17.73
N LYS A 44 14.91 -0.45 -18.77
CA LYS A 44 14.41 0.92 -18.94
C LYS A 44 12.98 1.02 -18.44
N SER A 45 12.66 2.09 -17.75
CA SER A 45 11.35 2.29 -17.11
C SER A 45 11.06 3.78 -17.00
N SER A 46 9.79 4.18 -17.03
CA SER A 46 9.38 5.54 -16.67
C SER A 46 9.32 5.76 -15.15
N TYR A 47 9.31 4.68 -14.37
CA TYR A 47 9.35 4.72 -12.92
C TYR A 47 10.77 5.01 -12.42
N SER A 48 10.94 6.11 -11.70
CA SER A 48 12.19 6.47 -10.99
C SER A 48 12.54 5.49 -9.88
N SER A 49 11.53 4.86 -9.28
CA SER A 49 11.68 3.90 -8.19
C SER A 49 10.65 2.78 -8.30
N THR A 50 11.00 1.59 -7.84
CA THR A 50 10.02 0.51 -7.66
C THR A 50 8.95 0.84 -6.62
N ASN A 51 9.14 1.90 -5.82
CA ASN A 51 8.13 2.45 -4.91
C ASN A 51 6.99 3.16 -5.65
N ASP A 52 7.22 3.60 -6.90
CA ASP A 52 6.25 4.37 -7.68
C ASP A 52 5.29 3.45 -8.44
N LEU A 53 5.78 2.27 -8.80
CA LEU A 53 5.09 1.25 -9.59
C LEU A 53 3.70 0.85 -9.05
N PRO A 54 3.49 0.63 -7.74
CA PRO A 54 2.20 0.15 -7.25
C PRO A 54 1.09 1.18 -7.39
N TRP A 55 1.43 2.46 -7.29
CA TRP A 55 0.47 3.55 -7.43
C TRP A 55 -0.06 3.64 -8.86
N SER A 56 0.83 3.54 -9.84
CA SER A 56 0.42 3.51 -11.24
C SER A 56 -0.29 2.22 -11.60
N LEU A 57 0.20 1.06 -11.12
CA LEU A 57 -0.48 -0.22 -11.37
C LEU A 57 -1.94 -0.17 -10.89
N GLN A 58 -2.16 0.26 -9.64
CA GLN A 58 -3.50 0.37 -9.08
C GLN A 58 -4.36 1.34 -9.90
N ALA A 59 -3.84 2.55 -10.16
CA ALA A 59 -4.56 3.59 -10.88
C ALA A 59 -4.93 3.20 -12.30
N LEU A 60 -4.02 2.54 -13.02
CA LEU A 60 -4.26 2.08 -14.39
C LEU A 60 -5.27 0.93 -14.39
N ALA A 61 -5.15 -0.03 -13.46
CA ALA A 61 -6.09 -1.14 -13.35
C ALA A 61 -7.54 -0.68 -13.17
N SER A 62 -7.76 0.40 -12.41
CA SER A 62 -9.13 0.84 -12.08
C SER A 62 -10.01 1.16 -13.28
N TRP A 63 -9.48 1.57 -14.43
CA TRP A 63 -10.30 1.88 -15.63
C TRP A 63 -9.86 1.12 -16.88
N SER A 64 -8.95 0.16 -16.73
CA SER A 64 -8.47 -0.60 -17.88
C SER A 64 -9.54 -1.60 -18.34
N PRO A 65 -9.85 -1.68 -19.65
CA PRO A 65 -10.63 -2.80 -20.14
C PRO A 65 -9.83 -4.11 -20.03
N PRO A 66 -10.51 -5.28 -20.06
CA PRO A 66 -9.83 -6.57 -20.13
C PRO A 66 -8.83 -6.61 -21.28
N GLN A 67 -7.66 -7.23 -21.04
CA GLN A 67 -6.61 -7.40 -22.05
C GLN A 67 -6.03 -6.08 -22.60
N LEU A 68 -6.12 -4.97 -21.83
CA LEU A 68 -5.56 -3.69 -22.24
C LEU A 68 -4.10 -3.82 -22.66
N SER A 69 -3.81 -3.31 -23.85
CA SER A 69 -2.47 -3.08 -24.37
C SER A 69 -2.35 -1.66 -24.89
N TRP A 70 -1.16 -1.08 -24.79
CA TRP A 70 -0.90 0.26 -25.28
C TRP A 70 0.51 0.38 -25.82
N LYS A 71 0.75 1.43 -26.60
CA LYS A 71 2.09 1.87 -27.00
C LYS A 71 2.41 3.11 -26.18
N ALA A 72 3.45 3.03 -25.35
CA ALA A 72 3.90 4.16 -24.56
C ALA A 72 4.58 5.23 -25.44
N GLU A 73 4.77 6.42 -24.90
CA GLU A 73 5.36 7.57 -25.62
C GLU A 73 6.77 7.29 -26.18
N ASN A 74 7.53 6.41 -25.52
CA ASN A 74 8.86 6.00 -25.95
C ASN A 74 8.85 4.88 -27.01
N GLY A 75 7.66 4.42 -27.41
CA GLY A 75 7.45 3.39 -28.42
C GLY A 75 7.37 1.97 -27.89
N GLU A 76 7.59 1.73 -26.60
CA GLU A 76 7.47 0.40 -25.98
C GLU A 76 6.02 -0.08 -26.03
N LYS A 77 5.84 -1.37 -26.33
CA LYS A 77 4.52 -2.02 -26.26
C LYS A 77 4.33 -2.57 -24.85
N MET A 78 3.22 -2.20 -24.25
CA MET A 78 2.88 -2.55 -22.88
C MET A 78 1.56 -3.34 -22.85
N HIS A 79 1.45 -4.20 -21.84
CA HIS A 79 0.26 -4.98 -21.54
C HIS A 79 -0.02 -4.92 -20.04
N MET A 80 -1.29 -4.80 -19.66
CA MET A 80 -1.66 -4.66 -18.24
C MET A 80 -1.37 -5.93 -17.45
N ASP A 81 -1.55 -7.11 -18.07
CA ASP A 81 -1.19 -8.40 -17.47
C ASP A 81 0.30 -8.53 -17.19
N ASP A 82 1.15 -8.05 -18.10
CA ASP A 82 2.60 -8.08 -17.96
C ASP A 82 3.08 -7.13 -16.86
N LEU A 83 2.49 -5.92 -16.78
CA LEU A 83 2.78 -4.97 -15.71
C LEU A 83 2.39 -5.53 -14.34
N THR A 84 1.25 -6.20 -14.27
CA THR A 84 0.75 -6.87 -13.05
C THR A 84 1.69 -8.01 -12.64
N LEU A 85 2.04 -8.90 -13.58
CA LEU A 85 2.96 -10.01 -13.34
C LEU A 85 4.34 -9.53 -12.91
N PHE A 86 4.89 -8.52 -13.58
CA PHE A 86 6.18 -7.94 -13.22
C PHE A 86 6.16 -7.41 -11.79
N THR A 87 5.14 -6.63 -11.42
CA THR A 87 5.03 -6.05 -10.08
C THR A 87 4.86 -7.14 -9.01
N ALA A 88 4.12 -8.21 -9.31
CA ALA A 88 4.02 -9.38 -8.44
C ALA A 88 5.37 -10.08 -8.24
N ILE A 89 6.17 -10.23 -9.30
CA ILE A 89 7.51 -10.81 -9.21
C ILE A 89 8.45 -9.93 -8.37
N VAL A 90 8.37 -8.59 -8.53
CA VAL A 90 9.11 -7.65 -7.67
C VAL A 90 8.71 -7.86 -6.21
N LEU A 91 7.41 -7.86 -5.90
CA LEU A 91 6.91 -8.09 -4.54
C LEU A 91 7.41 -9.41 -3.96
N SER A 92 7.36 -10.51 -4.73
CA SER A 92 7.88 -11.82 -4.31
C SER A 92 9.39 -11.78 -4.03
N LYS A 93 10.18 -11.09 -4.87
CA LYS A 93 11.63 -10.96 -4.68
C LYS A 93 11.97 -10.13 -3.45
N GLU A 94 11.25 -9.03 -3.22
CA GLU A 94 11.50 -8.16 -2.07
C GLU A 94 11.13 -8.83 -0.74
N THR A 95 10.19 -9.77 -0.76
CA THR A 95 9.72 -10.51 0.43
C THR A 95 10.37 -11.88 0.62
N GLU A 96 11.32 -12.26 -0.24
CA GLU A 96 11.94 -13.58 -0.25
C GLU A 96 12.56 -13.98 1.11
N GLN A 97 13.22 -13.03 1.79
CA GLN A 97 13.79 -13.27 3.12
C GLN A 97 12.72 -13.53 4.18
N LEU A 98 11.59 -12.81 4.11
CA LEU A 98 10.47 -13.03 5.02
C LEU A 98 9.80 -14.37 4.77
N GLN A 99 9.66 -14.76 3.50
CA GLN A 99 9.14 -16.07 3.13
C GLN A 99 9.99 -17.20 3.71
N ARG A 100 11.32 -17.09 3.60
CA ARG A 100 12.24 -18.05 4.23
C ARG A 100 12.08 -18.10 5.75
N ALA A 101 11.99 -16.93 6.42
CA ALA A 101 11.81 -16.87 7.87
C ALA A 101 10.48 -17.49 8.31
N MET A 102 9.38 -17.19 7.61
CA MET A 102 8.06 -17.74 7.87
C MET A 102 8.04 -19.26 7.74
N TYR A 103 8.60 -19.82 6.67
CA TYR A 103 8.67 -21.28 6.49
C TYR A 103 9.59 -21.99 7.48
N ALA A 104 10.61 -21.31 7.98
CA ALA A 104 11.46 -21.82 9.05
C ALA A 104 10.83 -21.69 10.46
N GLY A 105 9.66 -21.04 10.58
CA GLY A 105 9.07 -20.72 11.88
C GLY A 105 9.92 -19.74 12.71
N ALA A 106 10.78 -18.96 12.05
CA ALA A 106 11.71 -18.04 12.68
C ALA A 106 11.13 -16.61 12.76
N SER A 107 11.82 -15.71 13.46
CA SER A 107 11.59 -14.27 13.38
C SER A 107 12.42 -13.63 12.24
N PHE A 108 12.29 -12.32 12.04
CA PHE A 108 13.10 -11.55 11.09
C PHE A 108 13.60 -10.25 11.73
N VAL A 109 14.53 -9.59 11.04
CA VAL A 109 15.05 -8.27 11.41
C VAL A 109 14.71 -7.24 10.35
N LYS A 110 14.49 -5.99 10.77
CA LYS A 110 14.25 -4.86 9.87
C LYS A 110 15.59 -4.17 9.53
N ASP A 111 16.38 -4.80 8.65
CA ASP A 111 17.72 -4.35 8.29
C ASP A 111 17.78 -3.33 7.14
N GLY A 112 16.62 -2.83 6.70
CA GLY A 112 16.50 -1.89 5.59
C GLY A 112 16.72 -2.51 4.21
N LYS A 113 16.74 -3.85 4.09
CA LYS A 113 16.84 -4.56 2.81
C LYS A 113 15.52 -5.22 2.43
N GLY A 114 15.45 -5.68 1.17
CA GLY A 114 14.24 -6.28 0.62
C GLY A 114 13.03 -5.38 0.81
N ILE A 115 11.92 -5.94 1.29
CA ILE A 115 10.68 -5.21 1.53
C ILE A 115 10.81 -4.12 2.60
N PHE A 116 11.82 -4.17 3.48
CA PHE A 116 12.04 -3.17 4.52
C PHE A 116 12.74 -1.90 4.04
N LYS A 117 13.24 -1.87 2.80
CA LYS A 117 13.72 -0.62 2.19
C LYS A 117 12.59 0.32 1.78
N TYR A 118 11.36 -0.21 1.67
CA TYR A 118 10.18 0.55 1.32
C TYR A 118 9.68 1.30 2.55
N THR A 119 9.40 2.59 2.42
CA THR A 119 8.94 3.43 3.54
C THR A 119 7.63 2.94 4.16
N CYS A 120 6.75 2.31 3.37
CA CYS A 120 5.50 1.68 3.81
C CYS A 120 5.65 0.19 4.13
N GLY A 121 6.87 -0.33 4.22
CA GLY A 121 7.13 -1.76 4.42
C GLY A 121 6.54 -2.65 3.32
N GLY A 122 6.37 -2.12 2.11
CA GLY A 122 5.84 -2.83 0.94
C GLY A 122 4.32 -2.96 0.88
N ALA A 123 3.57 -2.35 1.80
CA ALA A 123 2.10 -2.44 1.81
C ALA A 123 1.49 -2.02 0.47
N HIS A 124 1.94 -0.89 -0.11
CA HIS A 124 1.42 -0.43 -1.40
C HIS A 124 1.75 -1.37 -2.56
N LEU A 125 2.90 -2.06 -2.54
CA LEU A 125 3.22 -3.09 -3.54
C LEU A 125 2.17 -4.21 -3.53
N LEU A 126 1.85 -4.72 -2.34
CA LEU A 126 0.79 -5.74 -2.18
C LEU A 126 -0.57 -5.20 -2.63
N GLN A 127 -0.97 -4.02 -2.15
CA GLN A 127 -2.26 -3.42 -2.51
C GLN A 127 -2.41 -3.19 -4.02
N GLY A 128 -1.35 -2.71 -4.70
CA GLY A 128 -1.38 -2.46 -6.15
C GLY A 128 -1.53 -3.74 -6.96
N VAL A 129 -0.75 -4.79 -6.64
CA VAL A 129 -0.85 -6.09 -7.31
C VAL A 129 -2.22 -6.72 -7.06
N LEU A 130 -2.69 -6.67 -5.80
CA LEU A 130 -4.00 -7.19 -5.41
C LEU A 130 -5.13 -6.50 -6.17
N HIS A 131 -5.11 -5.17 -6.26
CA HIS A 131 -6.14 -4.42 -6.96
C HIS A 131 -6.15 -4.74 -8.45
N ALA A 132 -4.99 -4.81 -9.10
CA ALA A 132 -4.91 -5.20 -10.50
C ALA A 132 -5.43 -6.63 -10.73
N TYR A 133 -5.05 -7.56 -9.86
CA TYR A 133 -5.53 -8.95 -9.92
C TYR A 133 -7.04 -9.06 -9.77
N ALA A 134 -7.63 -8.34 -8.81
CA ALA A 134 -9.07 -8.29 -8.60
C ALA A 134 -9.85 -7.67 -9.78
N ASN A 135 -9.21 -6.80 -10.58
CA ASN A 135 -9.76 -6.26 -11.83
C ASN A 135 -9.47 -7.18 -13.04
N GLY A 136 -9.08 -8.45 -12.80
CA GLY A 136 -8.91 -9.46 -13.85
C GLY A 136 -7.57 -9.44 -14.58
N PHE A 137 -6.58 -8.68 -14.09
CA PHE A 137 -5.26 -8.62 -14.72
C PHE A 137 -4.25 -9.60 -14.09
N GLY A 138 -3.36 -10.12 -14.91
CA GLY A 138 -2.33 -11.09 -14.52
C GLY A 138 -2.73 -12.51 -14.87
N ASN A 139 -2.25 -13.48 -14.08
CA ASN A 139 -2.45 -14.90 -14.36
C ASN A 139 -2.37 -15.75 -13.07
N GLU A 140 -2.46 -17.07 -13.22
CA GLU A 140 -2.37 -18.01 -12.09
C GLU A 140 -1.10 -17.83 -11.25
N LYS A 141 0.02 -17.43 -11.86
CA LYS A 141 1.27 -17.16 -11.13
C LYS A 141 1.14 -15.95 -10.22
N VAL A 142 0.43 -14.90 -10.65
CA VAL A 142 0.11 -13.74 -9.80
C VAL A 142 -0.73 -14.18 -8.60
N GLY A 143 -1.77 -14.98 -8.83
CA GLY A 143 -2.61 -15.52 -7.75
C GLY A 143 -1.81 -16.32 -6.70
N LYS A 144 -0.88 -17.19 -7.15
CA LYS A 144 0.03 -17.93 -6.25
C LYS A 144 0.95 -17.02 -5.44
N ILE A 145 1.47 -15.96 -6.06
CA ILE A 145 2.28 -14.96 -5.35
C ILE A 145 1.42 -14.27 -4.30
N LEU A 146 0.24 -13.75 -4.67
CA LEU A 146 -0.65 -13.06 -3.74
C LEU A 146 -1.07 -13.92 -2.55
N ALA A 147 -1.33 -15.22 -2.74
CA ALA A 147 -1.63 -16.14 -1.65
C ALA A 147 -0.51 -16.17 -0.59
N ILE A 148 0.75 -16.24 -1.03
CA ILE A 148 1.91 -16.19 -0.12
C ILE A 148 2.04 -14.82 0.54
N GLN A 149 1.81 -13.73 -0.21
CA GLN A 149 1.90 -12.38 0.33
C GLN A 149 0.83 -12.09 1.38
N ASN A 150 -0.37 -12.65 1.21
CA ASN A 150 -1.42 -12.60 2.22
C ASN A 150 -0.96 -13.27 3.53
N GLU A 151 -0.39 -14.47 3.46
CA GLU A 151 0.14 -15.15 4.65
C GLU A 151 1.28 -14.35 5.30
N LEU A 152 2.19 -13.80 4.50
CA LEU A 152 3.29 -12.96 4.98
C LEU A 152 2.80 -11.68 5.67
N HIS A 153 1.73 -11.07 5.15
CA HIS A 153 1.10 -9.89 5.73
C HIS A 153 0.67 -10.13 7.18
N TYR A 154 0.00 -11.26 7.43
CA TYR A 154 -0.43 -11.66 8.78
C TYR A 154 0.72 -12.16 9.65
N TYR A 155 1.68 -12.91 9.09
CA TYR A 155 2.88 -13.37 9.79
C TYR A 155 3.73 -12.22 10.35
N ARG A 156 3.88 -11.13 9.58
CA ARG A 156 4.66 -9.95 10.00
C ARG A 156 4.04 -9.22 11.19
N PHE A 157 2.71 -9.19 11.27
CA PHE A 157 1.98 -8.35 12.21
C PHE A 157 2.42 -8.48 13.68
N PRO A 158 2.35 -9.67 14.32
CA PRO A 158 2.77 -9.80 15.71
C PRO A 158 4.27 -9.57 15.90
N ILE A 159 5.10 -9.91 14.91
CA ILE A 159 6.56 -9.79 14.99
C ILE A 159 6.98 -8.31 14.95
N GLU A 160 6.46 -7.52 14.01
CA GLU A 160 6.80 -6.09 13.94
C GLU A 160 6.30 -5.31 15.15
N LEU A 161 5.12 -5.65 15.69
CA LEU A 161 4.64 -5.06 16.95
C LEU A 161 5.62 -5.31 18.09
N LYS A 162 6.08 -6.56 18.25
CA LYS A 162 7.07 -6.91 19.26
C LYS A 162 8.38 -6.13 19.06
N ILE A 163 8.84 -5.99 17.82
CA ILE A 163 10.04 -5.20 17.50
C ILE A 163 9.87 -3.74 17.97
N TYR A 164 8.71 -3.13 17.73
CA TYR A 164 8.45 -1.77 18.21
C TYR A 164 8.41 -1.67 19.73
N ASP A 165 7.77 -2.63 20.42
CA ASP A 165 7.72 -2.68 21.88
C ASP A 165 9.12 -2.81 22.49
N ASP A 166 9.93 -3.75 21.97
CA ASP A 166 11.31 -3.96 22.41
C ASP A 166 12.16 -2.69 22.18
N LEU A 167 12.03 -2.06 21.00
CA LEU A 167 12.78 -0.83 20.68
C LEU A 167 12.36 0.35 21.56
N MET A 168 11.08 0.51 21.88
CA MET A 168 10.63 1.59 22.76
C MET A 168 11.14 1.42 24.19
N ASN A 169 11.31 0.18 24.66
CA ASN A 169 11.90 -0.11 25.95
C ASN A 169 13.42 0.14 25.96
N MET A 170 14.12 -0.24 24.89
CA MET A 170 15.57 -0.07 24.78
C MET A 170 15.99 1.37 24.47
N LEU A 171 15.17 2.12 23.74
CA LEU A 171 15.47 3.46 23.22
C LEU A 171 14.35 4.45 23.59
N PRO A 172 14.14 4.74 24.89
CA PRO A 172 13.05 5.61 25.35
C PRO A 172 13.12 7.02 24.74
N GLU A 173 14.31 7.51 24.39
CA GLU A 173 14.50 8.80 23.71
C GLU A 173 13.97 8.79 22.26
N LYS A 174 13.75 7.62 21.66
CA LYS A 174 13.16 7.44 20.33
C LYS A 174 11.67 7.13 20.36
N LYS A 175 11.03 7.12 21.55
CA LYS A 175 9.62 6.74 21.75
C LYS A 175 8.67 7.40 20.74
N ILE A 176 8.77 8.71 20.51
CA ILE A 176 7.90 9.42 19.55
C ILE A 176 8.06 8.84 18.14
N ALA A 177 9.29 8.74 17.64
CA ALA A 177 9.54 8.23 16.30
C ALA A 177 9.04 6.79 16.16
N LEU A 178 9.20 5.96 17.20
CA LEU A 178 8.73 4.58 17.22
C LEU A 178 7.20 4.48 17.27
N LEU A 179 6.51 5.36 18.01
CA LEU A 179 5.05 5.45 18.00
C LEU A 179 4.51 5.85 16.62
N LEU A 180 5.18 6.77 15.92
CA LEU A 180 4.81 7.11 14.54
C LEU A 180 5.01 5.94 13.58
N GLN A 181 6.12 5.19 13.72
CA GLN A 181 6.33 3.98 12.92
C GLN A 181 5.31 2.88 13.24
N ARG A 182 4.87 2.75 14.49
CA ARG A 182 3.79 1.83 14.86
C ARG A 182 2.45 2.26 14.27
N LEU A 183 2.11 3.55 14.34
CA LEU A 183 0.90 4.11 13.73
C LEU A 183 0.87 3.79 12.23
N LYS A 184 1.98 4.07 11.55
CA LYS A 184 2.19 3.73 10.14
C LYS A 184 1.95 2.25 9.87
N PHE A 185 2.64 1.39 10.59
CA PHE A 185 2.58 -0.04 10.37
C PHE A 185 1.17 -0.59 10.57
N VAL A 186 0.55 -0.26 11.70
CA VAL A 186 -0.81 -0.74 12.03
C VAL A 186 -1.84 -0.17 11.05
N GLY A 187 -1.73 1.10 10.66
CA GLY A 187 -2.60 1.72 9.67
C GLY A 187 -2.53 1.04 8.30
N HIS A 188 -1.32 0.81 7.79
CA HIS A 188 -1.12 0.07 6.54
C HIS A 188 -1.58 -1.40 6.65
N PHE A 189 -1.41 -2.02 7.82
CA PHE A 189 -1.89 -3.38 8.07
C PHE A 189 -3.41 -3.45 7.92
N LEU A 190 -4.13 -2.58 8.63
CA LEU A 190 -5.58 -2.48 8.60
C LEU A 190 -6.10 -2.17 7.20
N GLU A 191 -5.51 -1.18 6.52
CA GLU A 191 -5.92 -0.84 5.14
C GLU A 191 -5.74 -2.02 4.18
N THR A 192 -4.58 -2.67 4.21
CA THR A 192 -4.28 -3.76 3.29
C THR A 192 -5.20 -4.96 3.53
N SER A 193 -5.42 -5.34 4.79
CA SER A 193 -6.37 -6.40 5.13
C SER A 193 -7.81 -6.04 4.76
N ALA A 194 -8.21 -4.79 4.96
CA ALA A 194 -9.53 -4.33 4.55
C ALA A 194 -9.71 -4.42 3.03
N LYS A 195 -8.69 -4.06 2.24
CA LYS A 195 -8.71 -4.19 0.78
C LYS A 195 -8.76 -5.64 0.31
N LEU A 196 -8.01 -6.55 0.94
CA LEU A 196 -8.09 -8.00 0.68
C LEU A 196 -9.55 -8.48 0.83
N ILE A 197 -10.17 -8.15 1.97
CA ILE A 197 -11.56 -8.51 2.25
C ILE A 197 -12.53 -7.88 1.24
N ALA A 198 -12.42 -6.56 1.01
CA ALA A 198 -13.35 -5.82 0.17
C ALA A 198 -13.29 -6.23 -1.30
N LEU A 199 -12.11 -6.63 -1.80
CA LEU A 199 -11.95 -7.14 -3.16
C LEU A 199 -12.44 -8.60 -3.31
N GLY A 200 -12.80 -9.28 -2.22
CA GLY A 200 -13.20 -10.69 -2.24
C GLY A 200 -12.04 -11.66 -2.47
N GLU A 201 -10.81 -11.16 -2.49
CA GLU A 201 -9.60 -11.91 -2.71
C GLU A 201 -9.03 -12.38 -1.37
N PHE A 202 -8.89 -13.69 -1.17
CA PHE A 202 -8.36 -14.29 0.07
C PHE A 202 -9.21 -14.00 1.32
N PRO A 203 -10.41 -14.59 1.45
CA PRO A 203 -11.28 -14.38 2.59
C PRO A 203 -10.54 -14.70 3.93
N PRO A 204 -10.73 -13.87 4.97
CA PRO A 204 -9.94 -13.99 6.19
C PRO A 204 -10.36 -15.23 6.97
N ARG A 205 -9.38 -16.07 7.32
CA ARG A 205 -9.54 -17.19 8.26
C ARG A 205 -9.81 -16.67 9.68
N PRO A 206 -10.36 -17.47 10.60
CA PRO A 206 -10.68 -17.04 11.96
C PRO A 206 -9.51 -16.38 12.71
N GLU A 207 -8.29 -16.87 12.52
CA GLU A 207 -7.07 -16.29 13.07
C GLU A 207 -6.75 -14.91 12.49
N HIS A 208 -7.00 -14.69 11.19
CA HIS A 208 -6.82 -13.39 10.54
C HIS A 208 -7.85 -12.38 11.06
N GLN A 209 -9.09 -12.81 11.29
CA GLN A 209 -10.13 -11.97 11.88
C GLN A 209 -9.76 -11.55 13.31
N LYS A 210 -9.23 -12.49 14.12
CA LYS A 210 -8.73 -12.18 15.46
C LYS A 210 -7.56 -11.18 15.41
N MET A 211 -6.64 -11.34 14.47
CA MET A 211 -5.53 -10.39 14.27
C MET A 211 -6.04 -9.00 13.84
N LEU A 212 -7.09 -8.92 13.02
CA LEU A 212 -7.68 -7.64 12.61
C LEU A 212 -8.30 -6.88 13.78
N LEU A 213 -9.04 -7.57 14.65
CA LEU A 213 -9.55 -6.98 15.89
C LEU A 213 -8.40 -6.50 16.77
N GLY A 214 -7.38 -7.35 16.97
CA GLY A 214 -6.18 -6.97 17.69
C GLY A 214 -5.48 -5.75 17.07
N ALA A 215 -5.45 -5.63 15.74
CA ALA A 215 -4.88 -4.47 15.06
C ALA A 215 -5.66 -3.17 15.31
N ALA A 216 -6.99 -3.23 15.38
CA ALA A 216 -7.81 -2.08 15.77
C ALA A 216 -7.54 -1.65 17.21
N ASP A 217 -7.35 -2.60 18.14
CA ASP A 217 -6.95 -2.31 19.52
C ASP A 217 -5.56 -1.65 19.56
N GLN A 218 -4.61 -2.19 18.78
CA GLN A 218 -3.24 -1.65 18.70
C GLN A 218 -3.21 -0.24 18.10
N LEU A 219 -4.06 0.04 17.12
CA LEU A 219 -4.23 1.40 16.59
C LEU A 219 -4.73 2.34 17.69
N THR A 220 -5.77 1.95 18.41
CA THR A 220 -6.36 2.73 19.50
C THR A 220 -5.33 3.05 20.57
N LEU A 221 -4.56 2.04 21.01
CA LEU A 221 -3.48 2.21 21.99
C LEU A 221 -2.37 3.13 21.47
N THR A 222 -2.01 3.03 20.18
CA THR A 222 -0.99 3.88 19.57
C THR A 222 -1.43 5.34 19.50
N VAL A 223 -2.68 5.59 19.09
CA VAL A 223 -3.27 6.93 19.05
C VAL A 223 -3.35 7.51 20.46
N GLU A 224 -3.76 6.74 21.44
CA GLU A 224 -3.82 7.18 22.84
C GLU A 224 -2.42 7.53 23.37
N ALA A 225 -1.40 6.72 23.08
CA ALA A 225 -0.02 7.03 23.45
C ALA A 225 0.48 8.33 22.78
N LEU A 226 0.16 8.56 21.50
CA LEU A 226 0.48 9.81 20.81
C LEU A 226 -0.29 11.02 21.38
N ARG A 227 -1.53 10.81 21.84
CA ARG A 227 -2.33 11.83 22.51
C ARG A 227 -1.72 12.21 23.87
N GLN A 228 -1.28 11.24 24.66
CA GLN A 228 -0.59 11.48 25.94
C GLN A 228 0.72 12.26 25.77
N GLU A 229 1.38 12.12 24.63
CA GLU A 229 2.55 12.93 24.26
C GLU A 229 2.19 14.34 23.73
N ASN A 230 0.90 14.71 23.69
CA ASN A 230 0.37 15.94 23.09
C ASN A 230 0.70 16.11 21.59
N LEU A 231 0.85 14.99 20.87
CA LEU A 231 1.26 15.01 19.46
C LEU A 231 0.09 14.84 18.49
N PHE A 232 -1.06 14.33 18.94
CA PHE A 232 -2.15 13.97 18.04
C PHE A 232 -3.22 15.06 17.88
N MET A 233 -3.57 15.79 18.94
CA MET A 233 -4.61 16.83 18.87
C MET A 233 -4.09 18.17 18.32
N ASN A 234 -2.78 18.40 18.40
CA ASN A 234 -2.13 19.67 18.05
C ASN A 234 -0.98 19.47 17.05
N VAL A 235 -1.13 18.52 16.11
CA VAL A 235 -0.06 18.13 15.16
C VAL A 235 0.58 19.34 14.49
N SER A 236 -0.22 20.25 13.93
CA SER A 236 0.25 21.44 13.20
C SER A 236 1.07 22.39 14.07
N GLN A 237 0.73 22.52 15.35
CA GLN A 237 1.33 23.45 16.31
C GLN A 237 2.49 22.82 17.11
N SER A 238 2.71 21.51 17.01
CA SER A 238 3.72 20.83 17.80
C SER A 238 5.13 21.23 17.37
N LYS A 239 5.91 21.78 18.31
CA LYS A 239 7.35 22.07 18.15
C LYS A 239 8.22 20.82 18.35
N ARG A 240 7.66 19.71 18.85
CA ARG A 240 8.35 18.44 19.05
C ARG A 240 8.43 17.60 17.76
N LEU A 241 7.69 18.00 16.73
CA LEU A 241 7.60 17.30 15.45
C LEU A 241 8.29 18.10 14.35
N THR A 242 9.01 17.41 13.48
CA THR A 242 9.42 17.97 12.19
C THR A 242 8.21 18.08 11.27
N GLU A 243 8.29 18.90 10.22
CA GLU A 243 7.22 18.99 9.22
C GLU A 243 6.92 17.64 8.56
N GLN A 244 7.95 16.82 8.30
CA GLN A 244 7.75 15.47 7.78
C GLN A 244 6.95 14.60 8.77
N GLN A 245 7.26 14.65 10.07
CA GLN A 245 6.52 13.87 11.06
C GLN A 245 5.07 14.32 11.21
N LYS A 246 4.78 15.60 11.02
CA LYS A 246 3.39 16.10 10.97
C LYS A 246 2.63 15.51 9.79
N MET A 247 3.26 15.50 8.61
CA MET A 247 2.69 14.90 7.42
C MET A 247 2.53 13.38 7.56
N ASP A 248 3.49 12.69 8.19
CA ASP A 248 3.41 11.26 8.47
C ASP A 248 2.22 10.94 9.38
N ILE A 249 1.99 11.70 10.46
CA ILE A 249 0.80 11.49 11.33
C ILE A 249 -0.48 11.60 10.52
N ILE A 250 -0.63 12.64 9.70
CA ILE A 250 -1.85 12.87 8.91
C ILE A 250 -2.03 11.76 7.87
N GLY A 251 -0.98 11.44 7.11
CA GLY A 251 -1.00 10.43 6.07
C GLY A 251 -1.25 9.03 6.63
N ASP A 252 -0.50 8.62 7.65
CA ASP A 252 -0.61 7.29 8.26
C ASP A 252 -1.92 7.10 9.03
N SER A 253 -2.46 8.16 9.64
CA SER A 253 -3.82 8.13 10.21
C SER A 253 -4.89 7.99 9.13
N SER A 254 -4.67 8.55 7.94
CA SER A 254 -5.60 8.42 6.81
C SER A 254 -5.67 6.98 6.32
N HIS A 255 -4.54 6.26 6.26
CA HIS A 255 -4.52 4.82 5.96
C HIS A 255 -5.33 4.01 6.99
N ALA A 256 -5.11 4.30 8.28
CA ALA A 256 -5.83 3.63 9.36
C ALA A 256 -7.34 3.86 9.29
N LEU A 257 -7.76 5.12 9.13
CA LEU A 257 -9.18 5.48 8.99
C LEU A 257 -9.81 4.80 7.77
N TYR A 258 -9.14 4.85 6.61
CA TYR A 258 -9.63 4.21 5.39
C TYR A 258 -9.83 2.69 5.57
N GLY A 259 -8.87 2.01 6.22
CA GLY A 259 -9.01 0.58 6.54
C GLY A 259 -10.21 0.29 7.45
N LEU A 260 -10.42 1.10 8.48
CA LEU A 260 -11.58 0.97 9.37
C LEU A 260 -12.91 1.24 8.66
N GLU A 261 -12.99 2.26 7.80
CA GLU A 261 -14.19 2.58 7.03
C GLU A 261 -14.57 1.45 6.08
N LEU A 262 -13.59 0.82 5.42
CA LEU A 262 -13.81 -0.35 4.57
C LEU A 262 -14.32 -1.55 5.39
N ILE A 263 -13.70 -1.86 6.53
CA ILE A 263 -14.10 -3.00 7.38
C ILE A 263 -15.51 -2.80 7.96
N THR A 264 -15.85 -1.57 8.31
CA THR A 264 -17.17 -1.23 8.90
C THR A 264 -18.26 -1.02 7.85
N GLY A 265 -17.93 -1.07 6.55
CA GLY A 265 -18.87 -0.82 5.46
C GLY A 265 -19.27 0.65 5.30
N ASN A 266 -18.61 1.57 5.99
CA ASN A 266 -18.82 3.02 5.85
C ASN A 266 -18.20 3.57 4.56
N ARG A 267 -17.35 2.78 3.88
CA ARG A 267 -16.78 3.09 2.58
C ARG A 267 -16.80 1.85 1.69
N ILE A 268 -16.96 2.08 0.38
CA ILE A 268 -16.94 1.05 -0.66
C ILE A 268 -15.65 1.21 -1.47
N LEU A 269 -15.06 0.09 -1.85
CA LEU A 269 -13.94 0.06 -2.80
C LEU A 269 -14.49 -0.14 -4.21
N PHE A 270 -14.14 0.75 -5.14
CA PHE A 270 -14.59 0.66 -6.53
C PHE A 270 -13.73 -0.33 -7.31
N ILE A 271 -14.39 -1.25 -8.02
CA ILE A 271 -13.85 -2.18 -9.02
C ILE A 271 -14.72 -1.97 -10.27
N HIS A 272 -14.10 -1.95 -11.45
CA HIS A 272 -14.79 -1.66 -12.71
C HIS A 272 -14.79 -2.86 -13.66
#